data_AF-A0A936PWB9-F1
#
_entry.id   AF-A0A936PWB9-F1
#
_cell.length_a   1.000
_cell.length_b   1.000
_cell.length_c   1.000
_cell.angle_alpha   90.00
_cell.angle_beta   90.00
_cell.angle_gamma   90.00
#
_symmetry.space_group_name_H-M   'P 1'
#
loop_
_entity.id
_entity.type
_entity.pdbx_description
1 polymer ?
#
loop_
_entity_poly.entity_id
_entity_poly.type
_entity_poly.pdbx_seq_one_letter_code
_entity_poly.pdbx_strand_id
1 'polypeptide(L)'
;MSLSPDDEDTFNRFHSNLGRARSLGAVYLQLVGKGQGRVAVQYSDILRSAVVFLHATLEDLLRSLEEAHARRQLRSGVTDYPSIAFVLDSTQDLRKEKISVGDVVKHHYNKTVEDVVRLALDREFSTRTYNKPIDVIQAITRLKLDTSGATLSASTLQAMMQRRHQIAHRADHNPIRGRGQHIALPLPRALFETWLDTVSKLGDDLKIQLSRRST
;
A
#
# COMPACT_ATOMS: atom_id res chain seq x y z
N MET A 1 16.65 -17.98 -12.09
CA MET A 1 16.43 -16.51 -12.02
C MET A 1 15.43 -16.27 -10.92
N SER A 2 15.81 -15.52 -9.89
CA SER A 2 14.96 -15.31 -8.73
C SER A 2 15.03 -13.85 -8.29
N LEU A 3 13.89 -13.36 -7.80
CA LEU A 3 13.85 -12.13 -7.03
C LEU A 3 14.81 -12.23 -5.84
N SER A 4 15.13 -11.09 -5.22
CA SER A 4 15.75 -11.14 -3.90
C SER A 4 14.77 -11.80 -2.91
N PRO A 5 15.25 -12.49 -1.86
CA PRO A 5 14.36 -13.11 -0.87
C PRO A 5 13.32 -12.15 -0.28
N ASP A 6 13.70 -10.89 -0.03
CA ASP A 6 12.82 -9.84 0.48
C ASP A 6 11.73 -9.43 -0.53
N ASP A 7 12.12 -9.31 -1.80
CA ASP A 7 11.17 -9.00 -2.89
C ASP A 7 10.20 -10.20 -3.09
N GLU A 8 10.69 -11.43 -3.01
CA GLU A 8 9.89 -12.65 -3.13
C GLU A 8 8.85 -12.77 -2.01
N ASP A 9 9.24 -12.59 -0.74
CA ASP A 9 8.30 -12.55 0.39
C ASP A 9 7.24 -11.46 0.21
N THR A 10 7.68 -10.26 -0.19
CA THR A 10 6.80 -9.13 -0.45
C THR A 10 5.73 -9.47 -1.50
N PHE A 11 6.13 -10.08 -2.63
CA PHE A 11 5.17 -10.48 -3.65
C PHE A 11 4.30 -11.66 -3.21
N ASN A 12 4.81 -12.62 -2.44
CA ASN A 12 3.99 -13.71 -1.90
C ASN A 12 2.89 -13.18 -0.98
N ARG A 13 3.22 -12.24 -0.09
CA ARG A 13 2.26 -11.54 0.77
C ARG A 13 1.24 -10.74 -0.05
N PHE A 14 1.70 -10.00 -1.07
CA PHE A 14 0.82 -9.25 -1.97
C PHE A 14 -0.22 -10.15 -2.67
N HIS A 15 0.21 -11.27 -3.26
CA HIS A 15 -0.70 -12.21 -3.94
C HIS A 15 -1.68 -12.89 -2.96
N SER A 16 -1.19 -13.26 -1.77
CA SER A 16 -2.04 -13.78 -0.69
C SER A 16 -3.13 -12.77 -0.30
N ASN A 17 -2.76 -11.50 -0.14
CA ASN A 17 -3.70 -10.43 0.18
C ASN A 17 -4.69 -10.16 -0.98
N LEU A 18 -4.27 -10.20 -2.25
CA LEU A 18 -5.21 -10.15 -3.37
C LEU A 18 -6.20 -11.32 -3.36
N GLY A 19 -5.73 -12.53 -3.01
CA GLY A 19 -6.58 -13.70 -2.81
C GLY A 19 -7.65 -13.46 -1.74
N ARG A 20 -7.25 -12.89 -0.60
CA ARG A 20 -8.17 -12.52 0.50
C ARG A 20 -9.18 -11.45 0.07
N ALA A 21 -8.76 -10.42 -0.66
CA ALA A 21 -9.66 -9.40 -1.22
C ALA A 21 -10.69 -10.03 -2.19
N ARG A 22 -10.24 -10.94 -3.05
CA ARG A 22 -11.11 -11.70 -3.95
C ARG A 22 -12.11 -12.58 -3.18
N SER A 23 -11.69 -13.22 -2.10
CA SER A 23 -12.57 -14.01 -1.23
C SER A 23 -13.69 -13.16 -0.63
N LEU A 24 -13.43 -11.92 -0.22
CA LEU A 24 -14.49 -11.00 0.25
C LEU A 24 -15.52 -10.71 -0.84
N GLY A 25 -15.06 -10.49 -2.09
CA GLY A 25 -15.96 -10.36 -3.24
C GLY A 25 -16.79 -11.61 -3.51
N ALA A 26 -16.23 -12.80 -3.28
CA ALA A 26 -16.94 -14.07 -3.42
C ALA A 26 -17.99 -14.28 -2.30
N VAL A 27 -17.66 -13.93 -1.06
CA VAL A 27 -18.62 -13.98 0.07
C VAL A 27 -19.81 -13.06 -0.19
N TYR A 28 -19.56 -11.84 -0.70
CA TYR A 28 -20.64 -10.93 -1.12
C TYR A 28 -21.62 -11.60 -2.09
N LEU A 29 -21.12 -12.35 -3.09
CA LEU A 29 -21.98 -13.05 -4.04
C LEU A 29 -22.82 -14.15 -3.41
N GLN A 30 -22.23 -14.91 -2.50
CA GLN A 30 -22.94 -15.98 -1.81
C GLN A 30 -24.11 -15.42 -0.98
N LEU A 31 -23.93 -14.25 -0.37
CA LEU A 31 -24.95 -13.61 0.47
C LEU A 31 -26.05 -12.91 -0.33
N VAL A 32 -25.71 -12.30 -1.46
CA VAL A 32 -26.70 -11.58 -2.30
C VAL A 32 -27.47 -12.52 -3.23
N GLY A 33 -26.90 -13.67 -3.57
CA GLY A 33 -27.53 -14.66 -4.46
C GLY A 33 -27.68 -14.17 -5.91
N LYS A 34 -28.46 -14.91 -6.71
CA LYS A 34 -28.80 -14.56 -8.11
C LYS A 34 -30.07 -13.70 -8.24
N GLY A 35 -30.65 -13.26 -7.12
CA GLY A 35 -31.95 -12.59 -7.11
C GLY A 35 -31.91 -11.19 -7.72
N GLN A 36 -32.91 -10.85 -8.52
CA GLN A 36 -33.17 -9.48 -8.94
C GLN A 36 -33.90 -8.75 -7.82
N GLY A 37 -33.19 -7.92 -7.07
CA GLY A 37 -33.75 -7.18 -5.95
C GLY A 37 -32.78 -6.17 -5.36
N ARG A 38 -33.30 -5.28 -4.53
CA ARG A 38 -32.51 -4.24 -3.84
C ARG A 38 -31.64 -4.91 -2.77
N VAL A 39 -30.32 -4.81 -2.90
CA VAL A 39 -29.38 -5.39 -1.92
C VAL A 39 -29.38 -4.54 -0.64
N ALA A 40 -29.48 -5.18 0.52
CA ALA A 40 -29.35 -4.49 1.79
C ALA A 40 -27.93 -3.91 1.94
N VAL A 41 -27.82 -2.67 2.44
CA VAL A 41 -26.55 -1.94 2.55
C VAL A 41 -25.48 -2.73 3.30
N GLN A 42 -25.89 -3.48 4.33
CA GLN A 42 -25.05 -4.34 5.17
C GLN A 42 -24.29 -5.39 4.36
N TYR A 43 -24.91 -5.98 3.33
CA TYR A 43 -24.20 -6.94 2.47
C TYR A 43 -23.16 -6.23 1.60
N SER A 44 -23.46 -5.02 1.13
CA SER A 44 -22.49 -4.21 0.38
C SER A 44 -21.31 -3.73 1.23
N ASP A 45 -21.39 -3.76 2.57
CA ASP A 45 -20.25 -3.43 3.44
C ASP A 45 -19.12 -4.44 3.34
N ILE A 46 -19.39 -5.66 2.87
CA ILE A 46 -18.36 -6.64 2.54
C ILE A 46 -17.51 -6.15 1.37
N LEU A 47 -18.14 -5.60 0.33
CA LEU A 47 -17.40 -5.00 -0.79
C LEU A 47 -16.65 -3.74 -0.34
N ARG A 48 -17.23 -2.91 0.54
CA ARG A 48 -16.53 -1.73 1.08
C ARG A 48 -15.29 -2.11 1.88
N SER A 49 -15.41 -3.15 2.71
CA SER A 49 -14.29 -3.72 3.45
C SER A 49 -13.23 -4.27 2.49
N ALA A 50 -13.64 -4.93 1.41
CA ALA A 50 -12.74 -5.42 0.37
C ALA A 50 -11.98 -4.28 -0.33
N VAL A 51 -12.62 -3.13 -0.58
CA VAL A 51 -11.97 -1.94 -1.16
C VAL A 51 -10.91 -1.35 -0.22
N VAL A 52 -11.24 -1.21 1.07
CA VAL A 52 -10.27 -0.73 2.08
C VAL A 52 -9.08 -1.68 2.18
N PHE A 53 -9.35 -2.99 2.20
CA PHE A 53 -8.31 -4.01 2.27
C PHE A 53 -7.45 -4.07 0.99
N LEU A 54 -8.06 -3.89 -0.19
CA LEU A 54 -7.35 -3.83 -1.47
C LEU A 54 -6.39 -2.64 -1.54
N HIS A 55 -6.83 -1.47 -1.05
CA HIS A 55 -5.95 -0.31 -0.96
C HIS A 55 -4.78 -0.56 0.00
N ALA A 56 -5.04 -1.10 1.19
CA ALA A 56 -4.00 -1.48 2.14
C ALA A 56 -3.02 -2.51 1.55
N THR A 57 -3.50 -3.41 0.68
CA THR A 57 -2.67 -4.39 -0.04
C THR A 57 -1.69 -3.70 -1.01
N LEU A 58 -2.14 -2.68 -1.73
CA LEU A 58 -1.27 -1.88 -2.61
C LEU A 58 -0.26 -1.07 -1.79
N GLU A 59 -0.69 -0.43 -0.70
CA GLU A 59 0.22 0.33 0.17
C GLU A 59 1.30 -0.56 0.78
N ASP A 60 0.92 -1.75 1.25
CA ASP A 60 1.86 -2.72 1.81
C ASP A 60 2.91 -3.18 0.79
N LEU A 61 2.49 -3.46 -0.45
CA LEU A 61 3.39 -3.80 -1.54
C LEU A 61 4.42 -2.69 -1.78
N LEU A 62 3.96 -1.46 -2.02
CA LEU A 62 4.85 -0.33 -2.35
C LEU A 62 5.79 -0.02 -1.19
N ARG A 63 5.27 0.02 0.04
CA ARG A 63 6.05 0.27 1.25
C ARG A 63 7.16 -0.76 1.42
N SER A 64 6.83 -2.04 1.29
CA SER A 64 7.80 -3.14 1.46
C SER A 64 8.87 -3.12 0.37
N LEU A 65 8.50 -2.86 -0.88
CA LEU A 65 9.46 -2.75 -1.98
C LEU A 65 10.40 -1.55 -1.79
N GLU A 66 9.86 -0.38 -1.42
CA GLU A 66 10.69 0.81 -1.20
C GLU A 66 11.65 0.62 -0.02
N GLU A 67 11.19 -0.02 1.05
CA GLU A 67 12.01 -0.35 2.21
C GLU A 67 13.13 -1.32 1.85
N ALA A 68 12.82 -2.42 1.14
CA ALA A 68 13.82 -3.38 0.66
C ALA A 68 14.82 -2.71 -0.31
N HIS A 69 14.36 -1.78 -1.15
CA HIS A 69 15.23 -0.99 -2.01
C HIS A 69 16.17 -0.09 -1.20
N ALA A 70 15.65 0.61 -0.19
CA ALA A 70 16.42 1.47 0.70
C ALA A 70 17.50 0.69 1.46
N ARG A 71 17.13 -0.46 2.05
CA ARG A 71 18.06 -1.36 2.75
C ARG A 71 19.22 -1.78 1.84
N ARG A 72 18.94 -2.13 0.58
CA ARG A 72 19.96 -2.50 -0.40
C ARG A 72 20.89 -1.34 -0.75
N GLN A 73 20.34 -0.16 -1.04
CA GLN A 73 21.13 1.04 -1.38
C GLN A 73 22.09 1.41 -0.24
N LEU A 74 21.59 1.46 1.00
CA LEU A 74 22.40 1.80 2.18
C LEU A 74 23.47 0.75 2.46
N ARG A 75 23.16 -0.55 2.33
CA ARG A 75 24.17 -1.63 2.46
C ARG A 75 25.26 -1.55 1.39
N SER A 76 24.95 -1.06 0.19
CA SER A 76 25.94 -0.85 -0.87
C SER A 76 26.79 0.42 -0.69
N GLY A 77 26.60 1.17 0.40
CA GLY A 77 27.38 2.37 0.71
C GLY A 77 26.95 3.61 -0.09
N VAL A 78 25.75 3.62 -0.66
CA VAL A 78 25.21 4.80 -1.36
C VAL A 78 24.97 5.91 -0.33
N THR A 79 25.66 7.04 -0.51
CA THR A 79 25.62 8.19 0.40
C THR A 79 24.61 9.26 -0.01
N ASP A 80 24.17 9.25 -1.28
CA ASP A 80 23.14 10.16 -1.81
C ASP A 80 21.75 9.49 -1.75
N TYR A 81 21.37 9.05 -0.56
CA TYR A 81 20.01 8.59 -0.28
C TYR A 81 19.21 9.74 0.36
N PRO A 82 17.90 9.93 0.04
CA PRO A 82 17.09 10.96 0.66
C PRO A 82 17.23 10.95 2.18
N SER A 83 17.31 12.13 2.81
CA SER A 83 17.59 12.24 4.24
C SER A 83 16.50 11.53 5.07
N ILE A 84 16.79 10.31 5.54
CA ILE A 84 15.98 9.61 6.52
C ILE A 84 16.34 10.16 7.90
N ALA A 85 15.33 10.54 8.67
CA ALA A 85 15.56 11.02 10.02
C ALA A 85 16.13 9.90 10.90
N PHE A 86 17.13 10.23 11.69
CA PHE A 86 17.64 9.30 12.68
C PHE A 86 16.63 9.21 13.83
N VAL A 87 16.39 7.98 14.29
CA VAL A 87 15.47 7.73 15.41
C VAL A 87 16.29 7.73 16.68
N LEU A 88 16.14 8.76 17.52
CA LEU A 88 16.86 8.82 18.80
C LEU A 88 16.16 7.99 19.87
N ASP A 89 14.84 8.01 19.98
CA ASP A 89 14.12 7.19 20.96
C ASP A 89 12.90 6.51 20.32
N SER A 90 12.41 5.47 20.99
CA SER A 90 11.08 4.89 20.82
C SER A 90 9.95 5.93 20.90
N THR A 91 10.17 7.05 21.59
CA THR A 91 9.22 8.15 21.74
C THR A 91 9.47 9.27 20.72
N GLN A 92 9.03 9.06 19.48
CA GLN A 92 8.74 10.07 18.42
C GLN A 92 9.77 11.17 18.04
N ASP A 93 10.90 11.34 18.73
CA ASP A 93 11.88 12.38 18.43
C ASP A 93 12.70 12.03 17.19
N LEU A 94 12.18 12.47 16.04
CA LEU A 94 12.83 12.39 14.73
C LEU A 94 13.68 13.63 14.52
N ARG A 95 14.99 13.45 14.34
CA ARG A 95 15.89 14.54 13.95
C ARG A 95 16.50 14.26 12.58
N LYS A 96 16.34 15.25 11.68
CA LYS A 96 17.10 15.34 10.42
C LYS A 96 18.40 16.15 10.57
N GLU A 97 18.64 16.71 11.76
CA GLU A 97 19.75 17.60 12.07
C GLU A 97 20.95 16.88 12.71
N LYS A 98 21.98 17.63 13.12
CA LYS A 98 23.19 17.13 13.76
C LYS A 98 22.87 16.30 15.02
N ILE A 99 23.48 15.12 15.10
CA ILE A 99 23.36 14.17 16.21
C ILE A 99 24.72 14.11 16.89
N SER A 100 24.77 14.28 18.21
CA SER A 100 26.03 14.13 18.95
C SER A 100 26.35 12.66 19.23
N VAL A 101 27.63 12.35 19.44
CA VAL A 101 28.03 11.00 19.89
C VAL A 101 27.38 10.64 21.22
N GLY A 102 27.18 11.63 22.11
CA GLY A 102 26.47 11.44 23.37
C GLY A 102 25.02 10.99 23.17
N ASP A 103 24.32 11.53 22.16
CA ASP A 103 22.96 11.10 21.81
C ASP A 103 22.94 9.65 21.32
N VAL A 104 23.91 9.26 20.47
CA VAL A 104 24.04 7.88 19.98
C VAL A 104 24.30 6.91 21.13
N VAL A 105 25.21 7.24 22.05
CA VAL A 105 25.50 6.41 23.23
C VAL A 105 24.27 6.31 24.14
N LYS A 106 23.60 7.43 24.43
CA LYS A 106 22.41 7.44 25.30
C LYS A 106 21.31 6.48 24.80
N HIS A 107 21.15 6.38 23.49
CA HIS A 107 19.99 5.74 22.89
C HIS A 107 20.25 4.41 22.16
N HIS A 108 21.49 4.18 21.72
CA HIS A 108 21.86 3.07 20.84
C HIS A 108 23.19 2.39 21.20
N TYR A 109 23.72 2.57 22.42
CA TYR A 109 25.03 2.02 22.83
C TYR A 109 25.20 0.51 22.57
N ASN A 110 24.11 -0.27 22.70
CA ASN A 110 24.13 -1.72 22.49
C ASN A 110 23.62 -2.17 21.11
N LYS A 111 23.45 -1.24 20.16
CA LYS A 111 22.95 -1.53 18.81
C LYS A 111 24.08 -1.44 17.81
N THR A 112 24.03 -2.33 16.81
CA THR A 112 24.89 -2.20 15.65
C THR A 112 24.45 -1.02 14.77
N VAL A 113 25.31 -0.55 13.88
CA VAL A 113 24.92 0.44 12.86
C VAL A 113 23.75 -0.09 12.02
N GLU A 114 23.76 -1.39 11.72
CA GLU A 114 22.68 -2.04 10.97
C GLU A 114 21.34 -1.98 11.72
N ASP A 115 21.33 -2.23 13.03
CA ASP A 115 20.11 -2.14 13.85
C ASP A 115 19.54 -0.72 13.86
N VAL A 116 20.40 0.28 13.96
CA VAL A 116 20.02 1.70 13.95
C VAL A 116 19.44 2.10 12.61
N VAL A 117 20.09 1.68 11.50
CA VAL A 117 19.58 1.91 10.15
C VAL A 117 18.24 1.21 9.94
N ARG A 118 18.10 -0.04 10.38
CA ARG A 118 16.83 -0.78 10.31
C ARG A 118 15.72 -0.03 11.04
N LEU A 119 15.96 0.43 12.26
CA LEU A 119 14.97 1.19 13.03
C LEU A 119 14.54 2.48 12.33
N ALA A 120 15.49 3.19 11.71
CA ALA A 120 15.19 4.42 10.97
C ALA A 120 14.32 4.13 9.73
N LEU A 121 14.64 3.08 8.98
CA LEU A 121 13.88 2.64 7.82
C LEU A 121 12.48 2.16 8.20
N ASP A 122 12.38 1.25 9.18
CA ASP A 122 11.10 0.72 9.65
C ASP A 122 10.17 1.87 10.08
N ARG A 123 10.72 2.88 10.76
CA ARG A 123 9.98 4.09 11.17
C ARG A 123 9.52 4.92 9.98
N GLU A 124 10.42 5.27 9.07
CA GLU A 124 10.11 6.06 7.86
C GLU A 124 9.00 5.37 7.04
N PHE A 125 9.19 4.09 6.73
CA PHE A 125 8.27 3.35 5.87
C PHE A 125 6.95 3.00 6.57
N SER A 126 6.93 2.72 7.88
CA SER A 126 5.67 2.46 8.62
C SER A 126 4.68 3.63 8.63
N THR A 127 5.16 4.86 8.43
CA THR A 127 4.32 6.07 8.38
C THR A 127 3.99 6.54 6.97
N ARG A 128 4.58 5.90 5.94
CA ARG A 128 4.36 6.27 4.54
C ARG A 128 3.01 5.76 4.06
N THR A 129 2.24 6.66 3.45
CA THR A 129 0.90 6.38 2.90
C THR A 129 0.85 6.74 1.42
N TYR A 130 0.04 6.03 0.63
CA TYR A 130 -0.10 6.25 -0.81
C TYR A 130 -1.56 6.57 -1.15
N ASN A 131 -1.97 7.81 -0.89
CA ASN A 131 -3.38 8.22 -0.92
C ASN A 131 -3.86 8.63 -2.31
N LYS A 132 -2.93 8.90 -3.24
CA LYS A 132 -3.21 9.34 -4.61
C LYS A 132 -2.36 8.56 -5.61
N PRO A 133 -2.79 8.44 -6.88
CA PRO A 133 -2.01 7.77 -7.92
C PRO A 133 -0.62 8.38 -8.13
N ILE A 134 -0.47 9.69 -7.92
CA ILE A 134 0.85 10.33 -8.00
C ILE A 134 1.82 9.78 -6.96
N ASP A 135 1.34 9.40 -5.76
CA ASP A 135 2.17 8.82 -4.71
C ASP A 135 2.69 7.44 -5.16
N VAL A 136 1.83 6.67 -5.84
CA VAL A 136 2.18 5.36 -6.45
C VAL A 136 3.22 5.53 -7.54
N ILE A 137 3.00 6.46 -8.46
CA ILE A 137 3.95 6.76 -9.55
C ILE A 137 5.30 7.16 -8.96
N GLN A 138 5.32 8.05 -7.97
CA GLN A 138 6.54 8.49 -7.30
C GLN A 138 7.24 7.33 -6.57
N ALA A 139 6.50 6.41 -5.96
CA ALA A 139 7.07 5.20 -5.35
C ALA A 139 7.80 4.34 -6.39
N ILE A 140 7.15 4.08 -7.52
CA ILE A 140 7.71 3.30 -8.64
C ILE A 140 8.93 4.02 -9.24
N THR A 141 8.89 5.35 -9.34
CA THR A 141 10.05 6.17 -9.76
C THR A 141 11.22 6.03 -8.79
N ARG A 142 10.98 6.09 -7.47
CA ARG A 142 12.05 5.91 -6.46
C ARG A 142 12.65 4.50 -6.50
N LEU A 143 11.85 3.50 -6.86
CA LEU A 143 12.33 2.15 -7.14
C LEU A 143 13.14 2.04 -8.44
N LYS A 144 13.22 3.10 -9.25
CA LYS A 144 13.84 3.13 -10.58
C LYS A 144 13.20 2.11 -11.53
N LEU A 145 11.88 2.02 -11.50
CA LEU A 145 11.06 1.16 -12.34
C LEU A 145 10.25 2.00 -13.34
N ASP A 146 9.79 1.36 -14.43
CA ASP A 146 8.90 1.98 -15.42
C ASP A 146 7.53 2.29 -14.80
N THR A 147 7.02 3.48 -15.10
CA THR A 147 5.79 4.03 -14.52
C THR A 147 4.60 3.98 -15.49
N SER A 148 4.79 3.44 -16.69
CA SER A 148 3.77 3.48 -17.75
C SER A 148 2.49 2.76 -17.33
N GLY A 149 2.60 1.58 -16.70
CA GLY A 149 1.45 0.81 -16.20
C GLY A 149 0.64 1.57 -15.14
N ALA A 150 1.31 2.24 -14.19
CA ALA A 150 0.67 3.05 -13.16
C ALA A 150 0.01 4.31 -13.75
N THR A 151 0.65 4.93 -14.74
CA THR A 151 0.14 6.13 -15.43
C THR A 151 -1.12 5.81 -16.22
N LEU A 152 -1.14 4.70 -16.96
CA LEU A 152 -2.31 4.22 -17.69
C LEU A 152 -3.48 3.90 -16.75
N SER A 153 -3.18 3.43 -15.53
CA SER A 153 -4.17 3.05 -14.52
C SER A 153 -4.59 4.19 -13.58
N ALA A 154 -4.04 5.40 -13.76
CA ALA A 154 -4.13 6.47 -12.77
C ALA A 154 -5.56 6.89 -12.44
N SER A 155 -6.46 6.96 -13.43
CA SER A 155 -7.87 7.30 -13.21
C SER A 155 -8.62 6.23 -12.39
N THR A 156 -8.37 4.96 -12.68
CA THR A 156 -8.96 3.83 -11.96
C THR A 156 -8.46 3.77 -10.53
N LEU A 157 -7.15 3.96 -10.32
CA LEU A 157 -6.55 4.07 -8.99
C LEU A 157 -7.12 5.27 -8.22
N GLN A 158 -7.28 6.42 -8.86
CA GLN A 158 -7.86 7.62 -8.26
C GLN A 158 -9.26 7.34 -7.72
N ALA A 159 -10.11 6.69 -8.53
CA ALA A 159 -11.47 6.34 -8.14
C ALA A 159 -11.50 5.38 -6.95
N MET A 160 -10.67 4.33 -6.97
CA MET A 160 -10.54 3.37 -5.87
C MET A 160 -10.08 4.07 -4.57
N MET A 161 -9.03 4.89 -4.66
CA MET A 161 -8.44 5.58 -3.52
C MET A 161 -9.41 6.61 -2.92
N GLN A 162 -10.08 7.40 -3.74
CA GLN A 162 -11.13 8.32 -3.27
C GLN A 162 -12.25 7.55 -2.58
N ARG A 163 -12.67 6.41 -3.16
CA ARG A 163 -13.72 5.59 -2.55
C ARG A 163 -13.28 5.01 -1.21
N ARG A 164 -12.04 4.54 -1.08
CA ARG A 164 -11.46 4.12 0.21
C ARG A 164 -11.54 5.23 1.26
N HIS A 165 -11.18 6.46 0.91
CA HIS A 165 -11.26 7.59 1.84
C HIS A 165 -12.70 7.85 2.30
N GLN A 166 -13.66 7.80 1.37
CA GLN A 166 -15.08 7.98 1.67
C GLN A 166 -15.61 6.85 2.58
N ILE A 167 -15.23 5.60 2.33
CA ILE A 167 -15.58 4.45 3.18
C ILE A 167 -14.99 4.61 4.58
N ALA A 168 -13.66 4.79 4.67
CA ALA A 168 -12.95 4.76 5.94
C ALA A 168 -13.24 5.97 6.84
N HIS A 169 -13.38 7.16 6.27
CA HIS A 169 -13.53 8.40 7.05
C HIS A 169 -14.96 8.92 7.11
N ARG A 170 -15.86 8.46 6.23
CA ARG A 170 -17.24 8.97 6.15
C ARG A 170 -18.28 7.86 6.08
N ALA A 171 -17.92 6.62 6.44
CA ALA A 171 -18.79 5.44 6.42
C ALA A 171 -19.52 5.23 5.08
N ASP A 172 -18.89 5.69 3.99
CA ASP A 172 -19.45 5.71 2.64
C ASP A 172 -20.80 6.43 2.50
N HIS A 173 -21.09 7.40 3.38
CA HIS A 173 -22.39 8.06 3.48
C HIS A 173 -22.81 8.73 2.17
N ASN A 174 -24.06 8.49 1.77
CA ASN A 174 -24.71 9.10 0.61
C ASN A 174 -25.34 10.45 1.00
N PRO A 175 -24.87 11.58 0.47
CA PRO A 175 -25.41 12.89 0.82
C PRO A 175 -26.83 13.13 0.26
N ILE A 176 -27.26 12.37 -0.76
CA ILE A 176 -28.57 12.55 -1.40
C ILE A 176 -29.65 11.82 -0.60
N ARG A 177 -30.67 12.56 -0.17
CA ARG A 177 -31.84 12.02 0.55
C ARG A 177 -33.06 11.96 -0.37
N GLY A 178 -33.89 10.92 -0.22
CA GLY A 178 -35.13 10.78 -0.97
C GLY A 178 -35.64 9.35 -1.04
N ARG A 179 -36.86 9.16 -1.56
CA ARG A 179 -37.47 7.83 -1.71
C ARG A 179 -36.58 6.98 -2.63
N GLY A 180 -36.03 5.90 -2.08
CA GLY A 180 -35.15 4.98 -2.80
C GLY A 180 -33.66 5.31 -2.79
N GLN A 181 -33.21 6.30 -2.01
CA GLN A 181 -31.78 6.51 -1.78
C GLN A 181 -31.32 5.71 -0.56
N HIS A 182 -30.20 5.00 -0.70
CA HIS A 182 -29.57 4.28 0.41
C HIS A 182 -28.71 5.22 1.24
N ILE A 183 -28.53 4.91 2.53
CA ILE A 183 -27.67 5.68 3.45
C ILE A 183 -26.20 5.70 3.02
N ALA A 184 -25.76 4.69 2.27
CA ALA A 184 -24.41 4.59 1.73
C ALA A 184 -24.44 4.59 0.20
N LEU A 185 -23.36 5.10 -0.41
CA LEU A 185 -23.21 5.16 -1.86
C LEU A 185 -23.19 3.74 -2.46
N PRO A 186 -23.74 3.54 -3.68
CA PRO A 186 -23.73 2.24 -4.33
C PRO A 186 -22.29 1.81 -4.66
N LEU A 187 -22.02 0.51 -4.54
CA LEU A 187 -20.74 -0.09 -4.91
C LEU A 187 -21.01 -1.39 -5.68
N PRO A 188 -21.06 -1.33 -7.03
CA PRO A 188 -21.25 -2.53 -7.85
C PRO A 188 -20.06 -3.47 -7.74
N ARG A 189 -20.31 -4.77 -7.76
CA ARG A 189 -19.24 -5.78 -7.80
C ARG A 189 -18.28 -5.57 -8.98
N ALA A 190 -18.82 -5.32 -10.17
CA ALA A 190 -18.00 -5.11 -11.37
C ALA A 190 -16.97 -3.98 -11.17
N LEU A 191 -17.35 -2.93 -10.45
CA LEU A 191 -16.45 -1.83 -10.12
C LEU A 191 -15.33 -2.27 -9.18
N PHE A 192 -15.65 -3.05 -8.14
CA PHE A 192 -14.64 -3.65 -7.27
C PHE A 192 -13.69 -4.58 -8.06
N GLU A 193 -14.21 -5.39 -8.98
CA GLU A 193 -13.41 -6.29 -9.80
C GLU A 193 -12.46 -5.54 -10.74
N THR A 194 -12.91 -4.41 -11.31
CA THR A 194 -12.03 -3.53 -12.08
C THR A 194 -10.87 -3.00 -11.23
N TRP A 195 -11.14 -2.59 -9.98
CA TRP A 195 -10.08 -2.14 -9.08
C TRP A 195 -9.14 -3.26 -8.68
N LEU A 196 -9.67 -4.44 -8.37
CA LEU A 196 -8.88 -5.63 -8.03
C LEU A 196 -7.93 -6.00 -9.18
N ASP A 197 -8.45 -6.07 -10.41
CA ASP A 197 -7.68 -6.39 -11.61
C ASP A 197 -6.60 -5.33 -11.88
N THR A 198 -6.93 -4.05 -11.70
CA THR A 198 -5.97 -2.95 -11.85
C THR A 198 -4.80 -3.08 -10.87
N VAL A 199 -5.08 -3.33 -9.59
CA VAL A 199 -4.03 -3.49 -8.57
C VAL A 199 -3.23 -4.77 -8.82
N SER A 200 -3.88 -5.87 -9.21
CA SER A 200 -3.21 -7.14 -9.56
C SER A 200 -2.22 -6.94 -10.70
N LYS A 201 -2.68 -6.38 -11.83
CA LYS A 201 -1.85 -6.13 -13.01
C LYS A 201 -0.67 -5.21 -12.70
N LEU A 202 -0.89 -4.17 -11.90
CA LEU A 202 0.19 -3.29 -11.47
C LEU A 202 1.24 -4.06 -10.66
N GLY A 203 0.83 -4.87 -9.69
CA GLY A 203 1.77 -5.67 -8.90
C GLY A 203 2.52 -6.72 -9.73
N ASP A 204 1.84 -7.38 -10.66
CA ASP A 204 2.45 -8.36 -11.58
C ASP A 204 3.49 -7.70 -12.50
N ASP A 205 3.18 -6.51 -13.02
CA ASP A 205 4.12 -5.73 -13.82
C ASP A 205 5.37 -5.36 -13.02
N LEU A 206 5.22 -4.84 -11.79
CA LEU A 206 6.35 -4.53 -10.92
C LEU A 206 7.21 -5.77 -10.61
N LYS A 207 6.58 -6.93 -10.41
CA LYS A 207 7.27 -8.21 -10.20
C LYS A 207 8.14 -8.58 -11.40
N ILE A 208 7.58 -8.46 -12.60
CA ILE A 208 8.29 -8.73 -13.86
C ILE A 208 9.48 -7.78 -14.01
N GLN A 209 9.28 -6.48 -13.78
CA GLN A 209 10.34 -5.48 -13.90
C GLN A 209 11.49 -5.73 -12.91
N LEU A 210 11.18 -6.05 -11.64
CA LEU A 210 12.20 -6.35 -10.63
C LEU A 210 12.97 -7.65 -10.93
N SER A 211 12.28 -8.66 -11.46
CA SER A 211 12.91 -9.92 -11.87
C SER A 211 13.91 -9.72 -13.01
N ARG A 212 13.62 -8.78 -13.93
CA ARG A 212 14.51 -8.41 -15.05
C ARG A 212 15.70 -7.55 -14.64
N ARG A 213 15.61 -6.83 -13.53
CA ARG A 213 16.71 -5.96 -13.04
C ARG A 213 17.81 -6.71 -12.31
N SER A 214 17.56 -7.94 -11.87
CA SER A 214 18.54 -8.76 -11.16
C SER A 214 19.53 -9.48 -12.10
N THR A 215 19.66 -9.00 -13.34
CA THR A 215 20.69 -9.34 -14.35
C THR A 215 21.61 -8.15 -14.58
#